data_AF-F8C3K1-F1
#
_entry.id   AF-F8C3K1-F1
#
_cell.length_a   1.000
_cell.length_b   1.000
_cell.length_c   1.000
_cell.angle_alpha   90.00
_cell.angle_beta   90.00
_cell.angle_gamma   90.00
#
_symmetry.space_group_name_H-M   'P 1'
#
loop_
_entity.id
_entity.type
_entity.pdbx_description
1 polymer ?
#
loop_
_entity_poly.entity_id
_entity_poly.type
_entity_poly.pdbx_seq_one_letter_code
_entity_poly.pdbx_strand_id
1 'polypeptide(L)' 'MNSQIKAVILAGGSGTRLYPVTQVVNKHLLPIYNKPMIYYPLSLAMLLKIRDIALVVNPQDRESFEKLLKDGSHLI' A
#
# COMPACT_ATOMS: atom_id res chain seq x y z
N MET A 1 -12.83 26.64 -4.43
CA MET A 1 -11.76 25.62 -4.51
C MET A 1 -12.04 24.56 -3.46
N ASN A 2 -12.76 23.49 -3.80
CA ASN A 2 -12.86 22.34 -2.90
C ASN A 2 -11.55 21.57 -3.02
N SER A 3 -10.57 21.88 -2.17
CA SER A 3 -9.37 21.05 -2.07
C SER A 3 -9.79 19.70 -1.49
N GLN A 4 -9.98 18.71 -2.35
CA GLN A 4 -10.15 17.33 -1.89
C GLN A 4 -8.84 16.90 -1.25
N ILE A 5 -8.89 16.52 0.03
CA ILE A 5 -7.75 15.98 0.76
C ILE A 5 -7.25 14.74 0.01
N LYS A 6 -5.94 14.68 -0.25
CA LYS A 6 -5.25 13.54 -0.84
C LYS A 6 -4.35 12.88 0.21
N ALA A 7 -4.10 11.58 0.06
CA ALA A 7 -3.17 10.85 0.90
C ALA A 7 -1.98 10.32 0.08
N VAL A 8 -0.85 10.18 0.75
CA VAL A 8 0.33 9.49 0.21
C VAL A 8 0.71 8.38 1.18
N ILE A 9 0.83 7.15 0.69
CA ILE A 9 1.29 5.99 1.48
C ILE A 9 2.66 5.57 0.96
N LEU A 10 3.67 5.64 1.83
CA LEU A 10 5.05 5.24 1.51
C LEU A 10 5.19 3.72 1.71
N ALA A 11 5.13 2.97 0.62
CA ALA A 11 5.15 1.52 0.58
C ALA A 11 6.46 0.92 -0.02
N GLY A 12 7.54 1.72 -0.09
CA GLY A 12 8.87 1.32 -0.55
C GLY A 12 9.85 0.89 0.56
N GLY A 13 11.14 0.86 0.21
CA GLY A 13 12.24 0.49 1.11
C GLY A 13 12.60 -1.00 1.09
N SER A 14 13.71 -1.36 1.75
CA SER A 14 14.34 -2.70 1.68
C SER A 14 13.91 -3.68 2.77
N GLY A 15 13.25 -3.20 3.85
CA GLY A 15 12.68 -4.07 4.89
C GLY A 15 13.70 -4.95 5.64
N THR A 16 14.99 -4.62 5.65
CA THR A 16 16.11 -5.50 6.06
C THR A 16 16.00 -6.15 7.43
N ARG A 17 15.25 -5.56 8.37
CA ARG A 17 14.98 -6.17 9.69
C ARG A 17 14.15 -7.45 9.63
N LEU A 18 13.43 -7.69 8.53
CA LEU A 18 12.62 -8.88 8.28
C LEU A 18 13.28 -9.82 7.24
N TYR A 19 14.57 -9.65 6.98
CA TYR A 19 15.35 -10.58 6.19
C TYR A 19 15.29 -11.99 6.80
N PRO A 20 15.17 -13.07 5.99
CA PRO A 20 15.23 -13.12 4.53
C PRO A 20 13.89 -12.90 3.81
N VAL A 21 12.78 -12.81 4.54
CA VAL A 21 11.44 -12.76 3.94
C VAL A 21 11.29 -11.57 2.99
N THR A 22 11.85 -10.42 3.36
CA THR A 22 11.79 -9.20 2.54
C THR A 22 12.74 -9.17 1.35
N GLN A 23 13.53 -10.23 1.13
CA GLN A 23 14.32 -10.37 -0.10
C GLN A 23 13.43 -10.64 -1.32
N VAL A 24 12.31 -11.32 -1.12
CA VAL A 24 11.43 -11.78 -2.21
C VAL A 24 10.11 -10.99 -2.24
N VAL A 25 9.62 -10.56 -1.07
CA VAL A 25 8.33 -9.88 -0.95
C VAL A 25 8.48 -8.56 -0.23
N ASN A 26 7.95 -7.47 -0.81
CA ASN A 26 7.90 -6.18 -0.14
C ASN A 26 7.20 -6.28 1.23
N LYS A 27 7.75 -5.63 2.26
CA LYS A 27 7.23 -5.73 3.63
C LYS A 27 5.74 -5.39 3.75
N HIS A 28 5.21 -4.48 2.93
CA HIS A 28 3.81 -4.05 3.01
C HIS A 28 2.85 -5.03 2.31
N LEU A 29 3.37 -5.98 1.53
CA LEU A 29 2.58 -7.08 0.96
C LEU A 29 2.56 -8.30 1.87
N LEU A 30 3.38 -8.33 2.92
CA LEU A 30 3.36 -9.40 3.90
C LEU A 30 2.01 -9.46 4.61
N PRO A 31 1.49 -10.66 4.90
CA PRO A 31 0.22 -10.81 5.57
C PRO A 31 0.33 -10.40 7.04
N ILE A 32 -0.60 -9.59 7.50
CA ILE A 32 -0.97 -9.50 8.90
C ILE A 32 -2.26 -10.30 9.04
N TYR A 33 -2.13 -11.50 9.61
CA TYR A 33 -3.20 -12.49 9.66
C TYR A 33 -3.74 -12.81 8.26
N ASN A 34 -4.95 -12.34 7.92
CA ASN A 34 -5.63 -12.64 6.67
C ASN A 34 -5.62 -11.49 5.65
N LYS A 35 -4.87 -10.40 5.91
CA LYS A 35 -4.82 -9.24 5.00
C LYS A 35 -3.38 -8.79 4.75
N PRO A 36 -3.04 -8.33 3.54
CA PRO A 36 -1.76 -7.66 3.29
C PRO A 36 -1.59 -6.44 4.21
N MET A 37 -0.37 -6.20 4.70
CA MET A 37 -0.05 -5.09 5.60
C MET A 37 -0.46 -3.71 5.04
N ILE A 38 -0.43 -3.51 3.72
CA ILE A 38 -0.83 -2.27 3.06
C ILE A 38 -2.32 -1.93 3.26
N TYR A 39 -3.17 -2.92 3.57
CA TYR A 39 -4.61 -2.68 3.77
C TYR A 39 -4.89 -1.85 5.03
N TYR A 40 -4.01 -1.88 6.02
CA TYR A 40 -4.19 -1.15 7.28
C TYR A 40 -4.10 0.38 7.09
N PRO A 41 -3.02 0.94 6.50
CA PRO A 41 -2.97 2.37 6.21
C PRO A 41 -4.00 2.80 5.15
N LEU A 42 -4.34 1.95 4.18
CA LEU A 42 -5.42 2.22 3.22
C LEU A 42 -6.77 2.37 3.94
N SER A 43 -7.09 1.44 4.85
CA SER A 43 -8.35 1.49 5.62
C SER A 43 -8.46 2.76 6.45
N LEU A 44 -7.34 3.26 7.00
CA LEU A 44 -7.31 4.53 7.72
C LEU A 44 -7.63 5.71 6.79
N ALA A 45 -7.01 5.77 5.60
CA ALA A 45 -7.30 6.82 4.62
C ALA A 45 -8.77 6.81 4.18
N MET A 46 -9.33 5.61 3.97
CA MET A 46 -10.74 5.43 3.63
C MET A 46 -11.68 5.82 4.77
N LEU A 47 -11.33 5.51 6.02
CA LEU A 47 -12.10 5.93 7.21
C LEU A 47 -12.16 7.46 7.33
N LEU A 48 -11.09 8.15 6.90
CA LEU A 48 -11.01 9.60 6.79
C LEU A 48 -11.68 10.16 5.52
N LYS A 49 -12.35 9.31 4.73
CA LYS A 49 -13.02 9.65 3.46
C LYS A 49 -12.07 10.20 2.38
N ILE A 50 -10.80 9.83 2.41
CA ILE A 50 -9.81 10.19 1.39
C ILE A 50 -9.90 9.18 0.24
N ARG A 51 -10.22 9.66 -0.96
CA ARG A 51 -10.38 8.82 -2.17
C ARG A 51 -9.22 8.94 -3.17
N ASP A 52 -8.45 10.02 -3.09
CA ASP A 52 -7.27 10.23 -3.92
C ASP A 52 -6.03 9.84 -3.10
N ILE A 53 -5.50 8.66 -3.38
CA ILE A 53 -4.41 8.04 -2.62
C ILE A 53 -3.28 7.69 -3.59
N ALA A 54 -2.11 8.27 -3.37
CA ALA A 54 -0.89 7.90 -4.09
C ALA A 54 -0.08 6.87 -3.28
N LEU A 55 0.32 5.77 -3.93
CA LEU A 55 1.26 4.80 -3.36
C LEU A 55 2.67 5.03 -3.92
N VAL A 56 3.66 5.17 -3.05
CA VAL A 56 5.07 5.27 -3.44
C VAL A 56 5.76 3.94 -3.15
N VAL A 57 6.22 3.25 -4.19
CA VAL A 57 6.81 1.90 -4.12
C VAL A 57 8.16 1.86 -4.84
N ASN A 58 8.99 0.87 -4.56
CA ASN A 58 10.20 0.65 -5.34
C ASN A 58 9.83 0.13 -6.76
N PRO A 59 10.63 0.40 -7.80
CA PRO A 59 10.33 -0.03 -9.16
C PRO A 59 10.02 -1.53 -9.30
N GLN A 60 10.78 -2.38 -8.62
CA GLN A 60 10.62 -3.84 -8.67
C GLN A 60 9.35 -4.35 -7.98
N ASP A 61 8.77 -3.59 -7.05
CA ASP A 61 7.59 -4.00 -6.30
C ASP A 61 6.28 -3.55 -6.98
N ARG A 62 6.38 -2.65 -7.95
CA ARG A 62 5.24 -1.97 -8.60
C ARG A 62 4.19 -2.95 -9.13
N GLU A 63 4.63 -3.94 -9.88
CA GLU A 63 3.72 -4.93 -10.49
C GLU A 63 2.91 -5.69 -9.42
N SER A 64 3.52 -6.01 -8.28
CA SER A 64 2.85 -6.72 -7.18
C SER A 64 1.75 -5.86 -6.52
N PHE A 65 2.00 -4.56 -6.35
CA PHE A 65 0.97 -3.63 -5.86
C PHE A 65 -0.13 -3.39 -6.88
N GLU A 66 0.20 -3.27 -8.17
CA GLU A 66 -0.80 -3.12 -9.24
C GLU A 66 -1.70 -4.37 -9.35
N LYS A 67 -1.14 -5.58 -9.20
CA LYS A 67 -1.92 -6.83 -9.15
C LYS A 67 -2.89 -6.87 -7.97
N LEU A 68 -2.45 -6.42 -6.79
CA LEU A 68 -3.25 -6.43 -5.57
C LEU A 68 -4.35 -5.35 -5.58
N LEU A 69 -3.98 -4.10 -5.88
CA LEU A 69 -4.83 -2.92 -5.66
C LEU A 69 -5.50 -2.42 -6.95
N LYS A 70 -4.98 -2.77 -8.13
CA LYS A 70 -5.46 -2.27 -9.43
C LYS A 70 -5.60 -0.74 -9.40
N ASP A 71 -6.74 -0.22 -9.84
CA ASP A 71 -7.12 1.19 -9.78
C ASP A 71 -7.82 1.59 -8.46
N GLY A 72 -7.96 0.66 -7.51
CA GLY A 72 -8.64 0.88 -6.24
C GLY A 72 -10.17 0.96 -6.31
N SER A 73 -10.79 0.84 -7.49
CA SER A 73 -12.24 0.96 -7.67
C SER A 73 -13.06 -0.06 -6.88
N HIS A 74 -12.47 -1.23 -6.59
CA HIS A 74 -13.08 -2.33 -5.85
C HIS A 74 -12.88 -2.28 -4.33
N LEU A 75 -12.13 -1.28 -3.84
CA LEU A 75 -11.88 -1.11 -2.41
C LEU A 75 -12.91 -0.21 -1.72
N ILE A 76 -13.80 0.43 -2.49
CA ILE A 76 -14.74 1.47 -2.05
C ILE A 76 -16.09 0.87 -1.68
#